data_AF-A0AB38ADZ4-F1
#
_entry.id   AF-A0AB38ADZ4-F1
#
_cell.length_a   1.000
_cell.length_b   1.000
_cell.length_c   1.000
_cell.angle_alpha   90.00
_cell.angle_beta   90.00
_cell.angle_gamma   90.00
#
_symmetry.space_group_name_H-M   'P 1'
#
loop_
_entity.id
_entity.type
_entity.pdbx_description
1 polymer ?
#
loop_
_entity_poly.entity_id
_entity_poly.type
_entity_poly.pdbx_seq_one_letter_code
_entity_poly.pdbx_strand_id
1 'polypeptide(L)'
;MSALIAKGGDTADDLTAWLSGLGLSYPPPFSGHPLDGCRAPDLELSDGTLHRRLAVDRFLLADFTPDAVFAPLRSARVEVARALPWSGLSAALVRPDGYIARAWTAPGIEEVAAALQSWTTPAPAPTHLSP
;
A
#
# COMPACT_ATOMS: atom_id res chain seq x y z
N MET A 1 -22.98 -23.26 23.64
CA MET A 1 -23.69 -22.01 23.30
C MET A 1 -22.69 -21.17 22.52
N SER A 2 -22.84 -21.09 21.19
CA SER A 2 -21.81 -20.57 20.28
C SER A 2 -21.64 -19.05 20.44
N ALA A 3 -20.49 -18.63 20.96
CA ALA A 3 -20.06 -17.23 21.03
C ALA A 3 -19.60 -16.67 19.66
N LEU A 4 -20.06 -17.27 18.55
CA LEU A 4 -19.55 -17.01 17.20
C LEU A 4 -20.09 -15.70 16.58
N ILE A 5 -21.08 -15.05 17.22
CA ILE A 5 -21.70 -13.83 16.71
C ILE A 5 -21.85 -12.84 17.88
N ALA A 6 -20.73 -12.46 18.49
CA ALA A 6 -20.72 -11.22 19.26
C ALA A 6 -20.59 -10.06 18.26
N LYS A 7 -21.64 -9.24 18.17
CA LYS A 7 -21.66 -8.03 17.34
C LYS A 7 -20.58 -7.07 17.86
N GLY A 8 -19.44 -6.99 17.17
CA GLY A 8 -18.33 -6.07 17.48
C GLY A 8 -17.16 -6.66 18.29
N GLY A 9 -16.81 -7.94 18.10
CA GLY A 9 -15.53 -8.51 18.56
C GLY A 9 -14.63 -8.89 17.38
N ASP A 10 -13.34 -9.13 17.64
CA ASP A 10 -12.31 -9.43 16.62
C ASP A 10 -12.77 -10.44 15.55
N THR A 11 -13.49 -11.49 15.95
CA THR A 11 -14.03 -12.52 15.03
C THR A 11 -15.11 -11.98 14.08
N ALA A 12 -15.95 -11.05 14.52
CA ALA A 12 -16.96 -10.43 13.67
C ALA A 12 -16.31 -9.48 12.65
N ASP A 13 -15.25 -8.78 13.05
CA ASP A 13 -14.48 -7.90 12.16
C ASP A 13 -13.70 -8.73 11.13
N ASP A 14 -13.06 -9.82 11.55
CA ASP A 14 -12.38 -10.78 10.66
C ASP A 14 -13.35 -11.37 9.63
N LEU A 15 -14.52 -11.83 10.07
CA LEU A 15 -15.52 -12.41 9.17
C LEU A 15 -16.06 -11.36 8.19
N THR A 16 -16.24 -10.12 8.65
CA THR A 16 -16.69 -9.01 7.80
C THR A 16 -15.64 -8.64 6.77
N ALA A 17 -14.37 -8.56 7.17
CA ALA A 17 -13.25 -8.34 6.26
C ALA A 17 -13.16 -9.46 5.21
N TRP A 18 -13.34 -10.72 5.62
CA TRP A 18 -13.28 -11.86 4.71
C TRP A 18 -14.44 -11.88 3.71
N LEU A 19 -15.69 -11.72 4.18
CA LEU A 19 -16.89 -11.72 3.34
C LEU A 19 -16.95 -10.53 2.38
N SER A 20 -16.42 -9.38 2.77
CA SER A 20 -16.33 -8.19 1.90
C SER A 20 -15.13 -8.22 0.94
N GLY A 21 -14.23 -9.19 1.09
CA GLY A 21 -12.96 -9.25 0.35
C GLY A 21 -11.93 -8.19 0.80
N LEU A 22 -12.24 -7.38 1.83
CA LEU A 22 -11.33 -6.38 2.38
C LEU A 22 -10.18 -6.99 3.19
N GLY A 23 -10.34 -8.23 3.66
CA GLY A 23 -9.32 -9.02 4.35
C GLY A 23 -8.43 -9.86 3.43
N LEU A 24 -8.56 -9.70 2.11
CA LEU A 24 -7.60 -10.33 1.19
C LEU A 24 -6.25 -9.64 1.36
N SER A 25 -5.17 -10.40 1.51
CA SER A 25 -3.80 -9.88 1.46
C SER A 25 -3.01 -10.61 0.39
N TYR A 26 -2.30 -9.86 -0.44
CA TYR A 26 -1.38 -10.45 -1.42
C TYR A 26 0.00 -10.58 -0.78
N PRO A 27 0.46 -11.81 -0.44
CA PRO A 27 1.75 -11.97 0.21
C PRO A 27 2.83 -11.30 -0.65
N PRO A 28 3.60 -10.36 -0.08
CA PRO A 28 4.64 -9.68 -0.82
C PRO A 28 5.71 -10.69 -1.24
N PRO A 29 6.40 -10.46 -2.36
CA PRO A 29 7.48 -11.35 -2.82
C PRO A 29 8.68 -11.40 -1.86
N PHE A 30 8.75 -10.52 -0.86
CA PHE A 30 9.84 -10.44 0.12
C PHE A 30 9.27 -10.25 1.54
N SER A 31 9.93 -10.82 2.55
CA SER A 31 9.62 -10.53 3.96
C SER A 31 9.84 -9.05 4.26
N GLY A 32 8.78 -8.35 4.67
CA GLY A 32 8.80 -6.91 4.93
C GLY A 32 7.92 -6.53 6.12
N HIS A 33 7.28 -5.36 6.06
CA HIS A 33 6.42 -4.86 7.13
C HIS A 33 5.13 -5.70 7.23
N PRO A 34 4.52 -5.89 8.42
CA PRO A 34 3.26 -6.66 8.56
C PRO A 34 2.06 -6.14 7.75
N LEU A 35 2.15 -4.92 7.22
CA LEU A 35 1.13 -4.30 6.38
C LEU A 35 1.39 -4.50 4.88
N ASP A 36 2.53 -5.06 4.51
CA ASP A 36 2.85 -5.37 3.11
C ASP A 36 1.83 -6.39 2.58
N GLY A 37 1.23 -6.08 1.44
CA GLY A 37 0.19 -6.90 0.84
C GLY A 37 -1.22 -6.67 1.36
N CYS A 38 -1.38 -5.94 2.46
CA CYS A 38 -2.69 -5.62 3.03
C CYS A 38 -3.38 -4.50 2.23
N ARG A 39 -4.71 -4.46 2.28
CA ARG A 39 -5.47 -3.34 1.71
C ARG A 39 -5.20 -2.07 2.50
N ALA A 40 -4.88 -0.98 1.80
CA ALA A 40 -4.73 0.32 2.45
C ALA A 40 -6.12 0.83 2.88
N PRO A 41 -6.29 1.28 4.14
CA PRO A 41 -7.48 2.02 4.52
C PRO A 41 -7.56 3.32 3.71
N ASP A 42 -8.70 4.00 3.72
CA ASP A 42 -8.78 5.32 3.07
C ASP A 42 -8.01 6.34 3.91
N LEU A 43 -6.72 6.49 3.62
CA LEU A 43 -5.82 7.37 4.37
C LEU A 43 -6.13 8.83 4.07
N GLU A 44 -6.09 9.66 5.11
CA GLU A 44 -6.18 11.10 4.98
C GLU A 44 -4.87 11.67 4.43
N LEU A 45 -4.96 12.35 3.29
CA LEU A 45 -3.87 13.05 2.62
C LEU A 45 -4.03 14.56 2.81
N SER A 46 -2.95 15.31 2.61
CA SER A 46 -3.00 16.78 2.67
C SER A 46 -3.96 17.42 1.64
N ASP A 47 -4.36 16.67 0.62
CA ASP A 47 -5.24 17.11 -0.47
C ASP A 47 -6.27 16.00 -0.81
N GLY A 48 -7.06 15.60 0.18
CA GLY A 48 -8.15 14.61 0.05
C GLY A 48 -7.82 13.25 0.65
N THR A 49 -8.42 12.18 0.11
CA THR A 49 -8.23 10.81 0.62
C THR A 49 -7.51 9.92 -0.37
N LEU A 50 -6.88 8.85 0.12
CA LEU A 50 -6.13 7.89 -0.67
C LEU A 50 -6.95 7.35 -1.84
N HIS A 51 -8.15 6.83 -1.58
CA HIS A 51 -8.96 6.16 -2.61
C HIS A 51 -9.40 7.11 -3.72
N ARG A 52 -9.50 8.42 -3.43
CA ARG A 52 -9.79 9.45 -4.43
C ARG A 52 -8.59 9.79 -5.31
N ARG A 53 -7.37 9.58 -4.81
CA ARG A 53 -6.12 9.89 -5.51
C ARG A 53 -5.54 8.71 -6.28
N LEU A 54 -6.03 7.50 -6.04
CA LEU A 54 -5.67 6.34 -6.85
C LEU A 54 -6.04 6.58 -8.32
N ALA A 55 -5.08 6.31 -9.19
CA ALA A 55 -5.24 6.44 -10.64
C ALA A 55 -4.76 5.17 -11.33
N VAL A 56 -5.38 4.86 -12.47
CA VAL A 56 -4.95 3.75 -13.32
C VAL A 56 -3.48 3.96 -13.72
N ASP A 57 -2.69 2.89 -13.64
CA ASP A 57 -1.26 2.85 -13.98
C ASP A 57 -0.36 3.81 -13.16
N ARG A 58 -0.82 4.25 -11.98
CA ARG A 58 -0.03 5.10 -11.10
C ARG A 58 -0.04 4.61 -9.65
N PHE A 59 1.16 4.41 -9.12
CA PHE A 59 1.37 4.12 -7.70
C PHE A 59 1.30 5.41 -6.89
N LEU A 60 0.90 5.30 -5.62
CA LEU A 60 0.87 6.41 -4.68
C LEU A 60 1.79 6.10 -3.51
N LEU A 61 2.82 6.93 -3.32
CA LEU A 61 3.67 6.94 -2.14
C LEU A 61 3.09 7.91 -1.11
N ALA A 62 2.53 7.37 -0.04
CA ALA A 62 2.09 8.14 1.12
C ALA A 62 3.32 8.48 1.96
N ASP A 63 3.59 9.78 2.08
CA ASP A 63 4.67 10.34 2.87
C ASP A 63 4.10 10.83 4.21
N PHE A 64 4.42 10.11 5.28
CA PHE A 64 3.98 10.44 6.64
C PHE A 64 5.01 11.29 7.39
N THR A 65 6.13 11.66 6.74
CA THR A 65 7.15 12.49 7.36
C THR A 65 6.70 13.95 7.45
N PRO A 66 7.02 14.68 8.52
CA PRO A 66 6.63 16.08 8.66
C PRO A 66 7.16 16.98 7.53
N ASP A 67 8.37 16.69 7.05
CA ASP A 67 9.11 17.53 6.10
C ASP A 67 8.96 17.10 4.63
N ALA A 68 8.06 16.15 4.34
CA ALA A 68 7.85 15.61 2.99
C ALA A 68 9.14 15.09 2.32
N VAL A 69 9.92 14.32 3.08
CA VAL A 69 11.26 13.85 2.69
C VAL A 69 11.24 13.07 1.37
N PHE A 70 10.12 12.42 1.04
CA PHE A 70 10.01 11.58 -0.15
C PHE A 70 9.41 12.31 -1.36
N ALA A 71 9.05 13.59 -1.24
CA ALA A 71 8.54 14.39 -2.36
C ALA A 71 9.41 14.33 -3.64
N PRO A 72 10.76 14.29 -3.57
CA PRO A 72 11.61 14.17 -4.75
C PRO A 72 11.47 12.85 -5.52
N LEU A 73 10.86 11.81 -4.94
CA LEU A 73 10.66 10.50 -5.58
C LEU A 73 9.48 10.46 -6.56
N ARG A 74 8.77 11.59 -6.73
CA ARG A 74 7.69 11.73 -7.69
C ARG A 74 8.17 11.46 -9.11
N SER A 75 7.40 10.67 -9.86
CA SER A 75 7.66 10.35 -11.26
C SER A 75 6.35 10.23 -12.05
N ALA A 76 6.44 9.90 -13.34
CA ALA A 76 5.24 9.69 -14.17
C ALA A 76 4.35 8.53 -13.68
N ARG A 77 4.97 7.49 -13.10
CA ARG A 77 4.27 6.29 -12.58
C ARG A 77 4.08 6.30 -11.06
N VAL A 78 4.63 7.30 -10.36
CA VAL A 78 4.57 7.40 -8.89
C VAL A 78 4.15 8.80 -8.48
N GLU A 79 2.96 8.90 -7.90
CA GLU A 79 2.54 10.08 -7.18
C GLU A 79 3.09 10.05 -5.75
N VAL A 80 3.57 11.17 -5.25
CA VAL A 80 3.93 11.32 -3.83
C VAL A 80 2.96 12.30 -3.18
N ALA A 81 2.30 11.87 -2.11
CA ALA A 81 1.33 12.68 -1.38
C ALA A 81 1.67 12.67 0.11
N ARG A 82 1.62 13.85 0.74
CA ARG A 82 1.72 13.94 2.20
C ARG A 82 0.46 13.33 2.82
N ALA A 83 0.65 12.52 3.85
CA ALA A 83 -0.39 11.79 4.55
C ALA A 83 -0.32 12.08 6.06
N LEU A 84 -1.47 12.01 6.73
CA LEU A 84 -1.51 12.10 8.20
C LEU A 84 -0.89 10.85 8.84
N PRO A 85 -0.20 10.98 10.00
CA PRO A 85 0.46 9.86 10.65
C PRO A 85 -0.47 8.66 10.85
N TRP A 86 -0.02 7.48 10.43
CA TRP A 86 -0.79 6.25 10.53
C TRP A 86 0.12 5.06 10.84
N SER A 87 -0.28 4.24 11.82
CA SER A 87 0.39 2.99 12.18
C SER A 87 1.90 3.08 12.47
N GLY A 88 2.42 4.26 12.83
CA GLY A 88 3.86 4.49 13.05
C GLY A 88 4.73 4.41 11.79
N LEU A 89 4.12 4.49 10.61
CA LEU A 89 4.83 4.49 9.34
C LEU A 89 5.40 5.88 9.03
N SER A 90 6.52 5.92 8.33
CA SER A 90 7.06 7.12 7.68
C SER A 90 6.80 7.13 6.17
N ALA A 91 6.65 5.96 5.55
CA ALA A 91 6.22 5.84 4.16
C ALA A 91 5.36 4.58 3.92
N ALA A 92 4.43 4.66 2.97
CA ALA A 92 3.76 3.50 2.41
C ALA A 92 3.58 3.65 0.90
N LEU A 93 4.04 2.65 0.14
CA LEU A 93 3.81 2.54 -1.29
C LEU A 93 2.50 1.78 -1.53
N VAL A 94 1.55 2.45 -2.17
CA VAL A 94 0.23 1.92 -2.51
C VAL A 94 0.14 1.70 -4.01
N ARG A 95 -0.33 0.51 -4.39
CA ARG A 95 -0.57 0.10 -5.78
C ARG A 95 -1.82 0.78 -6.34
N PRO A 96 -1.98 0.82 -7.68
CA PRO A 96 -3.20 1.33 -8.33
C PRO A 96 -4.51 0.66 -7.88
N ASP A 97 -4.44 -0.57 -7.37
CA ASP A 97 -5.57 -1.36 -6.85
C ASP A 97 -5.86 -1.12 -5.36
N GLY A 98 -5.12 -0.21 -4.71
CA GLY A 98 -5.33 0.16 -3.31
C GLY A 98 -4.68 -0.76 -2.28
N TYR A 99 -3.82 -1.69 -2.71
CA TYR A 99 -3.04 -2.53 -1.82
C TYR A 99 -1.68 -1.94 -1.51
N ILE A 100 -1.19 -2.15 -0.28
CA ILE A 100 0.14 -1.73 0.14
C ILE A 100 1.15 -2.66 -0.53
N ALA A 101 1.97 -2.13 -1.42
CA ALA A 101 3.10 -2.86 -2.00
C ALA A 101 4.24 -3.02 -0.99
N ARG A 102 4.56 -1.94 -0.27
CA ARG A 102 5.60 -1.86 0.76
C ARG A 102 5.27 -0.78 1.79
N ALA A 103 5.51 -1.02 3.06
CA ALA A 103 5.40 -0.07 4.15
C ALA A 103 6.72 0.02 4.93
N TRP A 104 6.99 1.20 5.48
CA TRP A 104 8.24 1.47 6.21
C TRP A 104 8.01 2.35 7.43
N THR A 105 8.73 2.04 8.50
CA THR A 105 8.74 2.84 9.74
C THR A 105 9.84 3.89 9.73
N ALA A 106 11.02 3.59 9.19
CA ALA A 106 12.13 4.56 9.06
C ALA A 106 13.10 4.21 7.91
N PRO A 107 12.70 4.33 6.63
CA PRO A 107 13.55 4.00 5.50
C PRO A 107 14.44 5.18 5.10
N GLY A 108 15.56 4.88 4.46
CA GLY A 108 16.33 5.88 3.71
C GLY A 108 15.66 6.20 2.36
N ILE A 109 15.91 7.39 1.81
CA ILE A 109 15.36 7.80 0.51
C ILE A 109 15.76 6.84 -0.63
N GLU A 110 16.99 6.32 -0.61
CA GLU A 110 17.49 5.37 -1.60
C GLU A 110 16.79 4.02 -1.51
N GLU A 111 16.43 3.57 -0.30
CA GLU A 111 15.70 2.31 -0.10
C GLU A 111 14.30 2.41 -0.71
N VAL A 112 13.60 3.52 -0.46
CA VAL A 112 12.28 3.78 -1.04
C VAL A 112 12.39 3.90 -2.56
N ALA A 113 13.39 4.61 -3.07
CA ALA A 113 13.64 4.75 -4.51
C ALA A 113 13.88 3.39 -5.19
N ALA A 114 14.69 2.51 -4.60
CA ALA A 114 14.95 1.18 -5.12
C ALA A 114 13.68 0.32 -5.15
N ALA A 115 12.85 0.39 -4.11
CA ALA A 115 11.57 -0.30 -4.09
C ALA A 115 10.59 0.25 -5.13
N LEU A 116 10.51 1.56 -5.33
CA LEU A 116 9.70 2.15 -6.40
C LEU A 116 10.13 1.62 -7.77
N GLN A 117 11.43 1.52 -8.02
CA GLN A 117 11.95 0.97 -9.29
C GLN A 117 11.58 -0.50 -9.47
N SER A 118 11.70 -1.33 -8.43
CA SER A 118 11.36 -2.75 -8.54
C SER A 118 9.88 -3.00 -8.83
N TRP A 119 8.99 -2.12 -8.34
CA TRP A 119 7.54 -2.20 -8.59
C TRP A 119 7.10 -1.56 -9.90
N THR A 120 7.80 -0.55 -10.38
CA THR A 120 7.42 0.20 -11.60
C THR A 120 8.12 -0.29 -12.86
N THR A 121 9.18 -1.08 -12.72
CA THR A 121 9.85 -1.72 -13.86
C THR A 121 9.02 -2.92 -14.31
N PRO A 122 8.48 -2.93 -15.53
CA PRO A 122 7.75 -4.09 -16.02
C PRO A 122 8.68 -5.32 -16.04
N ALA A 123 8.19 -6.44 -15.53
CA ALA A 123 8.86 -7.72 -15.75
C ALA A 123 9.03 -7.94 -17.27
N PRO A 124 10.15 -8.52 -17.72
CA PRO A 124 10.32 -8.83 -19.14
C PRO A 124 9.10 -9.63 -19.61
N ALA A 125 8.50 -9.22 -20.73
CA ALA A 125 7.34 -9.90 -21.29
C ALA A 125 7.67 -11.40 -21.42
N PRO A 126 6.78 -12.30 -20.99
CA PRO A 126 7.02 -13.72 -21.16
C PRO A 126 7.28 -13.97 -22.65
N THR A 127 8.44 -14.56 -22.96
CA THR A 127 8.77 -14.98 -24.31
C THR A 127 7.74 -16.02 -24.71
N HIS A 128 6.67 -15.60 -25.37
CA HIS A 128 5.75 -16.52 -26.01
C HIS A 128 6.59 -17.32 -27.01
N LEU A 129 6.80 -18.61 -26.74
CA LEU A 129 7.23 -19.54 -27.77
C LEU A 129 6.19 -19.46 -28.88
N SER A 130 6.62 -18.97 -30.05
CA SER A 130 5.80 -19.03 -31.26
C SER A 130 5.50 -20.50 -31.59
N PRO A 131 4.30 -20.79 -32.13
CA PRO A 131 3.85 -22.15 -32.40
C PRO A 131 4.69 -22.86 -33.47
#